data_AF-A0A843CGY4-F1
#
_entry.id   AF-A0A843CGY4-F1
#
_cell.length_a   1.000
_cell.length_b   1.000
_cell.length_c   1.000
_cell.angle_alpha   90.00
_cell.angle_beta   90.00
_cell.angle_gamma   90.00
#
_symmetry.space_group_name_H-M   'P 1'
#
loop_
_entity.id
_entity.type
_entity.pdbx_description
1 polymer ?
#
loop_
_entity_poly.entity_id
_entity_poly.type
_entity_poly.pdbx_seq_one_letter_code
_entity_poly.pdbx_strand_id
1 'polypeptide(L)' 'MFGGFFPPLAKAPDFPENFEWINTDEPLNFSKLKGNVVVLDFWTCCCINCMHTLPVLAQLGENTEVNQLCS' A
#
# COMPACT_ATOMS: atom_id res chain seq x y z
N MET A 1 32.27 5.36 9.00
CA MET A 1 32.30 4.27 7.99
C MET A 1 30.97 3.52 8.04
N PHE A 2 29.87 4.13 7.59
CA PHE A 2 28.51 3.53 7.59
C PHE A 2 27.66 4.09 6.42
N GLY A 3 28.26 4.34 5.26
CA GLY A 3 27.64 5.09 4.16
C GLY A 3 27.34 4.24 2.92
N GLY A 4 26.70 3.08 3.04
CA GLY A 4 26.50 2.22 1.85
C GLY A 4 25.39 1.16 1.89
N PHE A 5 24.48 1.18 2.86
CA PHE A 5 23.46 0.11 2.97
C PHE A 5 22.11 0.46 2.31
N PHE A 6 21.82 1.74 2.06
CA PHE A 6 20.53 2.15 1.49
C PHE A 6 20.72 2.80 0.12
N PRO A 7 19.96 2.37 -0.90
CA PRO A 7 19.92 3.07 -2.17
C PRO A 7 19.42 4.51 -1.95
N PRO A 8 19.79 5.45 -2.84
CA PRO A 8 19.27 6.81 -2.77
C PRO A 8 17.74 6.78 -2.74
N LEU A 9 17.17 7.58 -1.84
CA LEU A 9 15.72 7.70 -1.70
C LEU A 9 15.13 8.14 -3.04
N ALA A 10 14.31 7.28 -3.63
CA ALA A 10 13.56 7.58 -4.84
C ALA A 10 12.12 7.95 -4.45
N LYS A 11 11.56 8.94 -5.15
CA LYS A 11 10.13 9.24 -5.03
C LYS A 11 9.34 8.07 -5.62
N ALA A 12 8.27 7.66 -4.94
CA ALA A 12 7.35 6.68 -5.50
C ALA A 12 6.78 7.18 -6.84
N PRO A 13 6.66 6.31 -7.85
CA PRO A 13 5.98 6.65 -9.09
C PRO A 13 4.49 6.90 -8.83
N ASP A 14 3.86 7.72 -9.68
CA ASP A 14 2.41 7.96 -9.58
C ASP A 14 1.60 6.70 -9.90
N PHE A 15 0.38 6.61 -9.37
CA PHE A 15 -0.53 5.51 -9.68
C PHE A 15 -0.98 5.57 -11.14
N PRO A 16 -1.26 4.42 -11.79
CA PRO A 16 -1.81 4.40 -13.15
C PRO A 16 -3.16 5.14 -13.22
N GLU A 17 -3.41 5.87 -14.31
CA GLU A 17 -4.61 6.70 -14.46
C GLU A 17 -5.93 5.90 -14.42
N ASN A 18 -5.89 4.65 -14.85
CA ASN A 18 -7.04 3.78 -15.06
C ASN A 18 -7.01 2.56 -14.12
N PHE A 19 -6.53 2.78 -12.89
CA PHE A 19 -6.60 1.79 -11.81
C PHE A 19 -8.00 1.79 -11.18
N GLU A 20 -8.59 0.61 -11.00
CA GLU A 20 -9.84 0.47 -10.26
C GLU A 20 -9.54 0.45 -8.76
N TRP A 21 -10.19 1.34 -8.02
CA TRP A 21 -10.06 1.45 -6.58
C TRP A 21 -11.26 0.80 -5.89
N ILE A 22 -11.00 0.12 -4.79
CA ILE A 22 -12.01 -0.47 -3.91
C ILE A 22 -11.94 0.20 -2.54
N ASN A 23 -12.94 0.05 -1.68
CA ASN A 23 -12.94 0.62 -0.31
C ASN A 23 -12.66 2.14 -0.23
N THR A 24 -12.96 2.89 -1.30
CA THR A 24 -12.85 4.35 -1.35
C THR A 24 -13.89 4.91 -2.32
N ASP A 25 -14.39 6.11 -2.04
CA ASP A 25 -15.39 6.79 -2.87
C ASP A 25 -14.77 7.44 -4.12
N GLU A 26 -13.45 7.68 -4.12
CA GLU A 26 -12.76 8.36 -5.20
C GLU A 26 -11.33 7.84 -5.42
N PRO A 27 -10.76 7.97 -6.64
CA PRO A 27 -9.38 7.56 -6.89
C PRO A 27 -8.36 8.22 -5.96
N LEU A 28 -7.44 7.41 -5.44
CA LEU A 28 -6.34 7.88 -4.61
C LEU A 28 -5.20 8.43 -5.46
N ASN A 29 -4.52 9.46 -4.93
CA ASN A 29 -3.29 9.99 -5.49
C ASN A 29 -2.33 10.44 -4.37
N PHE A 30 -1.03 10.47 -4.64
CA PHE A 30 -0.03 10.80 -3.61
C PHE A 30 -0.16 12.22 -3.02
N SER A 31 -0.84 13.15 -3.71
CA SER A 31 -1.09 14.49 -3.16
C SER A 31 -2.07 14.44 -1.99
N LYS A 32 -3.10 13.57 -2.07
CA LYS A 32 -4.09 13.35 -0.99
C LYS A 32 -3.48 12.60 0.21
N LEU A 33 -2.49 11.75 -0.03
CA LEU A 33 -1.85 10.91 0.99
C LEU A 33 -0.67 11.59 1.70
N LYS A 34 -0.32 12.81 1.30
CA LYS A 34 0.85 13.52 1.82
C LYS A 34 0.69 13.86 3.30
N GLY A 35 1.69 13.51 4.10
CA GLY A 35 1.66 13.67 5.57
C GLY A 35 1.33 12.39 6.31
N ASN A 36 0.85 11.36 5.61
CA ASN A 36 0.64 10.03 6.15
C ASN A 36 1.79 9.10 5.77
N VAL A 37 2.03 8.09 6.62
CA VAL A 37 2.86 6.94 6.25
C VAL A 37 1.99 6.02 5.42
N VAL A 38 2.43 5.71 4.19
CA VAL A 38 1.69 4.86 3.25
C VAL A 38 2.45 3.55 3.07
N VAL A 39 1.76 2.43 3.28
CA VAL A 39 2.26 1.08 3.00
C VAL A 39 1.59 0.59 1.72
N LEU A 40 2.40 0.28 0.69
CA LEU A 40 1.93 -0.36 -0.53
C LEU A 40 2.21 -1.86 -0.42
N ASP A 41 1.15 -2.66 -0.32
CA ASP A 41 1.22 -4.11 -0.36
C ASP A 41 0.81 -4.59 -1.76
N PHE A 42 1.67 -5.36 -2.42
CA PHE A 42 1.40 -5.94 -3.75
C PHE A 42 0.94 -7.38 -3.55
N TRP A 43 -0.36 -7.62 -3.71
CA TRP A 43 -0.99 -8.86 -3.29
C TRP A 43 -1.94 -9.41 -4.36
N THR A 44 -2.31 -10.68 -4.21
CA THR A 44 -3.35 -11.34 -5.02
C THR A 44 -4.07 -12.39 -4.19
N CYS A 45 -5.35 -12.64 -4.46
CA CYS A 45 -6.19 -13.50 -3.61
C CYS A 45 -5.76 -14.96 -3.52
N CYS A 46 -5.22 -15.52 -4.60
CA CYS A 46 -4.81 -16.92 -4.62
C CYS A 46 -3.43 -17.16 -3.97
N CYS A 47 -2.77 -16.12 -3.46
CA CYS A 47 -1.44 -16.24 -2.88
C CYS A 47 -1.50 -16.60 -1.39
N ILE A 48 -1.00 -17.79 -1.06
CA ILE A 48 -0.90 -18.26 0.33
C ILE A 48 -0.06 -17.31 1.20
N ASN A 49 1.03 -16.76 0.67
CA ASN A 49 1.87 -15.83 1.41
C ASN A 49 1.12 -14.53 1.73
N CYS A 50 0.35 -13.99 0.78
CA CYS A 50 -0.46 -12.79 1.01
C CYS A 50 -1.52 -13.06 2.07
N MET A 51 -2.23 -14.19 2.00
CA MET A 51 -3.24 -14.57 3.00
C MET A 51 -2.68 -14.61 4.43
N HIS A 52 -1.42 -15.01 4.62
CA HIS A 52 -0.76 -14.97 5.92
C HIS A 52 -0.37 -13.56 6.39
N THR A 53 -0.13 -12.62 5.46
CA THR A 53 0.22 -11.23 5.77
C THR A 53 -1.01 -10.37 6.05
N LEU A 54 -2.17 -10.67 5.44
CA LEU A 54 -3.41 -9.89 5.60
C LEU A 54 -3.81 -9.66 7.08
N PRO A 55 -3.79 -10.64 8.00
CA PRO A 55 -4.17 -10.42 9.39
C PRO A 55 -3.25 -9.46 10.14
N VAL A 56 -1.97 -9.38 9.75
CA VAL A 56 -1.00 -8.45 10.33
C VAL A 56 -1.27 -7.03 9.83
N LEU A 57 -1.57 -6.89 8.53
CA LEU A 57 -1.95 -5.61 7.94
C LEU A 57 -3.29 -5.10 8.50
N ALA A 58 -4.26 -6.00 8.74
CA ALA A 58 -5.54 -5.64 9.34
C ALA A 58 -5.37 -5.07 10.76
N GLN A 59 -4.47 -5.64 11.58
CA GLN A 59 -4.15 -5.11 12.91
C GLN A 59 -3.49 -3.73 12.85
N LEU A 60 -2.62 -3.49 11.86
CA LEU A 60 -2.06 -2.17 11.62
C LEU A 60 -3.15 -1.18 11.15
N GLY A 61 -4.13 -1.69 10.42
CA GLY A 61 -5.18 -0.93 9.78
C GLY A 61 -6.46 -0.68 10.58
N GLU A 62 -6.54 -1.11 11.85
CA GLU A 62 -7.72 -0.85 12.70
C GLU A 62 -8.06 0.65 12.83
N ASN A 63 -7.12 1.54 12.48
CA ASN A 63 -7.32 2.99 12.42
C ASN A 63 -6.95 3.61 11.04
N THR A 64 -6.93 2.85 9.94
CA THR A 64 -6.53 3.34 8.61
C THR A 64 -7.38 2.76 7.47
N GLU A 65 -7.39 3.44 6.32
CA GLU A 65 -8.05 2.96 5.10
C GLU A 65 -7.28 1.80 4.46
N VAL A 66 -7.94 0.65 4.26
CA VAL A 66 -7.35 -0.56 3.67
C VAL A 66 -8.01 -0.88 2.33
N ASN A 67 -7.22 -0.94 1.27
CA ASN A 67 -7.66 -1.18 -0.11
C ASN A 67 -7.40 -2.65 -0.54
N GLN A 68 -7.86 -3.61 0.26
CA GLN A 68 -7.71 -5.05 0.00
C GLN A 68 -9.07 -5.75 0.14
N LEU A 69 -9.50 -6.50 -0.87
CA LEU A 69 -10.70 -7.34 -0.84
C LEU A 69 -10.43 -8.64 -1.57
N CYS A 70 -10.53 -9.76 -0.88
CA CYS A 70 -10.75 -11.03 -1.57
C CYS A 70 -12.23 -11.31 -1.70
N SER A 71 -12.67 -11.53 -2.94
CA SER A 71 -14.01 -12.05 -3.26
C SER A 71 -14.24 -13.41 -2.62
#